data_AF-A0A6J4QAE7-F1
#
_entry.id   AF-A0A6J4QAE7-F1
#
_cell.length_a   1.000
_cell.length_b   1.000
_cell.length_c   1.000
_cell.angle_alpha   90.00
_cell.angle_beta   90.00
_cell.angle_gamma   90.00
#
_symmetry.space_group_name_H-M   'P 1'
#
loop_
_entity.id
_entity.type
_entity.pdbx_description
1 polymer ?
#
loop_
_entity_poly.entity_id
_entity_poly.type
_entity_poly.pdbx_seq_one_letter_code
_entity_poly.pdbx_strand_id
1 'polypeptide(L)'
;ETLAAYNRANPGRPAAPYAINQIVHKSNDRLEHDMEMVVKYKVPIIITSLGARTDVNDAIHAYGGIVLHDIINNFFARKAVEKGADGLIAVAAGAGGHAGIKSPFALIQEIRQWFDGPLALSGSIATGGAVLASQAMGADFAYIGSAFIATHEARASDAYKQAIVDGNSDEIVYSSLFTGVHGNYLKASVRAVGLDPDNLPESDPSKMNFGGGEGSKPKAWKEIWGCGQGIGAVHEVTSAAALIARLKTEYAQAQQRLLGSAQAA
;
A
#
# COMPACT_ATOMS: atom_id res chain seq x y z
N GLU A 1 -9.50 -3.01 23.21
CA GLU A 1 -10.79 -3.25 23.91
C GLU A 1 -12.01 -3.15 23.00
N THR A 2 -12.07 -2.18 22.07
CA THR A 2 -13.19 -1.98 21.13
C THR A 2 -13.44 -3.16 20.18
N LEU A 3 -12.41 -3.75 19.57
CA LEU A 3 -12.59 -4.90 18.66
C LEU A 3 -13.06 -6.17 19.38
N ALA A 4 -12.54 -6.43 20.59
CA ALA A 4 -13.00 -7.55 21.41
C ALA A 4 -14.47 -7.39 21.82
N ALA A 5 -14.89 -6.18 22.17
CA ALA A 5 -16.29 -5.86 22.44
C ALA A 5 -17.16 -6.05 21.19
N TYR A 6 -16.72 -5.56 20.03
CA TYR A 6 -17.41 -5.77 18.76
C TYR A 6 -17.57 -7.26 18.44
N ASN A 7 -16.51 -8.06 18.60
CA ASN A 7 -16.55 -9.51 18.33
C ASN A 7 -17.52 -10.23 19.26
N ARG A 8 -17.55 -9.87 20.55
CA ARG A 8 -18.54 -10.43 21.49
C ARG A 8 -19.97 -10.06 21.10
N ALA A 9 -20.20 -8.84 20.63
CA ALA A 9 -21.52 -8.39 20.17
C ALA A 9 -21.92 -8.96 18.80
N ASN A 10 -20.96 -9.38 17.98
CA ASN A 10 -21.17 -9.85 16.61
C ASN A 10 -20.51 -11.22 16.36
N PRO A 11 -20.91 -12.30 17.07
CA PRO A 11 -20.22 -13.59 16.99
C PRO A 11 -20.29 -14.25 15.60
N GLY A 12 -21.35 -13.99 14.82
CA GLY A 12 -21.49 -14.49 13.44
C GLY A 12 -20.75 -13.64 12.39
N ARG A 13 -20.20 -12.49 12.79
CA ARG A 13 -19.45 -11.58 11.91
C ARG A 13 -18.43 -10.80 12.73
N PRO A 14 -17.36 -11.47 13.23
CA PRO A 14 -16.32 -10.79 13.97
C PRO A 14 -15.62 -9.74 13.09
N ALA A 15 -14.96 -8.78 13.74
CA ALA A 15 -14.12 -7.81 13.06
C ALA A 15 -13.02 -8.51 12.25
N ALA A 16 -12.72 -7.96 11.08
CA ALA A 16 -11.60 -8.42 10.28
C ALA A 16 -10.27 -8.22 11.04
N PRO A 17 -9.27 -9.10 10.83
CA PRO A 17 -7.90 -8.82 11.26
C PRO A 17 -7.42 -7.48 10.71
N TYR A 18 -6.53 -6.82 11.45
CA TYR A 18 -5.94 -5.54 11.06
C TYR A 18 -4.42 -5.66 10.98
N ALA A 19 -3.81 -4.81 10.16
CA ALA A 19 -2.36 -4.72 10.04
C ALA A 19 -1.86 -3.36 10.51
N ILE A 20 -0.62 -3.30 11.00
CA ILE A 20 0.11 -2.05 11.23
C ILE A 20 1.37 -2.05 10.36
N ASN A 21 1.57 -0.97 9.61
CA ASN A 21 2.78 -0.78 8.81
C ASN A 21 3.89 -0.09 9.62
N GLN A 22 5.10 -0.62 9.53
CA GLN A 22 6.31 -0.09 10.16
C GLN A 22 7.40 0.18 9.11
N ILE A 23 7.85 1.44 9.04
CA ILE A 23 9.01 1.81 8.23
C ILE A 23 10.25 1.41 9.02
N VAL A 24 10.98 0.37 8.58
CA VAL A 24 12.11 -0.19 9.35
C VAL A 24 13.46 0.41 8.97
N HIS A 25 13.46 1.51 8.22
CA HIS A 25 14.66 2.24 7.86
C HIS A 25 15.38 2.75 9.11
N LYS A 26 16.72 2.68 9.12
CA LYS A 26 17.58 3.05 10.27
C LYS A 26 17.41 4.48 10.80
N SER A 27 16.86 5.39 9.99
CA SER A 27 16.60 6.79 10.39
C SER A 27 15.21 7.01 10.99
N ASN A 28 14.37 5.99 11.09
CA ASN A 28 13.10 6.08 11.80
C ASN A 28 13.32 5.99 13.31
N ASP A 29 13.30 7.14 13.98
CA ASP A 29 13.48 7.29 15.42
C ASP A 29 12.30 6.79 16.26
N ARG A 30 11.16 6.48 15.63
CA ARG A 30 9.96 5.98 16.31
C ARG A 30 9.84 4.46 16.35
N LEU A 31 10.61 3.75 15.54
CA LEU A 31 10.39 2.32 15.31
C LEU A 31 10.37 1.52 16.61
N GLU A 32 11.32 1.76 17.52
CA GLU A 32 11.43 1.02 18.78
C GLU A 32 10.18 1.21 19.64
N HIS A 33 9.75 2.46 19.84
CA HIS A 33 8.55 2.78 20.59
C HIS A 33 7.27 2.19 19.95
N ASP A 34 7.13 2.32 18.63
CA ASP A 34 5.96 1.77 17.94
C ASP A 34 5.95 0.22 18.00
N MET A 35 7.12 -0.43 18.00
CA MET A 35 7.26 -1.89 18.17
C MET A 35 6.91 -2.37 19.58
N GLU A 36 7.25 -1.61 20.64
CA GLU A 36 6.79 -1.92 22.01
C GLU A 36 5.26 -2.02 22.07
N MET A 37 4.56 -1.09 21.42
CA MET A 37 3.10 -1.06 21.37
C MET A 37 2.53 -2.21 20.55
N VAL A 38 3.16 -2.55 19.42
CA VAL A 38 2.80 -3.70 18.57
C VAL A 38 2.88 -5.01 19.37
N VAL A 39 3.98 -5.24 20.08
CA VAL A 39 4.17 -6.46 20.89
C VAL A 39 3.21 -6.49 22.07
N LYS A 40 3.07 -5.37 22.79
CA LYS A 40 2.15 -5.25 23.93
C LYS A 40 0.71 -5.62 23.56
N TYR A 41 0.24 -5.18 22.40
CA TYR A 41 -1.12 -5.44 21.94
C TYR A 41 -1.26 -6.65 21.01
N LYS A 42 -0.16 -7.37 20.74
CA LYS A 42 -0.10 -8.58 19.89
C LYS A 42 -0.81 -8.36 18.55
N VAL A 43 -0.39 -7.35 17.82
CA VAL A 43 -0.97 -7.00 16.50
C VAL A 43 -0.83 -8.20 15.56
N PRO A 44 -1.91 -8.66 14.91
CA PRO A 44 -1.87 -9.97 14.24
C PRO A 44 -1.04 -9.96 12.96
N ILE A 45 -0.97 -8.82 12.26
CA ILE A 45 -0.23 -8.67 11.00
C ILE A 45 0.61 -7.41 11.07
N ILE A 46 1.90 -7.53 10.81
CA ILE A 46 2.79 -6.39 10.63
C ILE A 46 3.21 -6.30 9.17
N ILE A 47 3.14 -5.10 8.63
CA ILE A 47 3.69 -4.78 7.32
C ILE A 47 5.00 -4.03 7.56
N THR A 48 6.07 -4.42 6.88
CA THR A 48 7.36 -3.73 6.98
C THR A 48 7.80 -3.18 5.63
N SER A 49 8.53 -2.07 5.64
CA SER A 49 8.99 -1.39 4.42
C SER A 49 10.34 -0.70 4.62
N LEU A 50 11.05 -0.42 3.52
CA LEU A 50 12.31 0.36 3.47
C LEU A 50 13.46 -0.23 4.31
N GLY A 51 13.68 -1.53 4.18
CA GLY A 51 14.73 -2.29 4.85
C GLY A 51 14.19 -3.61 5.37
N ALA A 52 15.07 -4.53 5.76
CA ALA A 52 14.64 -5.79 6.35
C ALA A 52 15.45 -6.03 7.63
N ARG A 53 14.74 -6.21 8.75
CA ARG A 53 15.24 -6.24 10.11
C ARG A 53 14.76 -7.52 10.79
N THR A 54 15.69 -8.42 11.11
CA THR A 54 15.37 -9.73 11.70
C THR A 54 14.80 -9.58 13.11
N ASP A 55 15.29 -8.61 13.88
CA ASP A 55 14.81 -8.29 15.23
C ASP A 55 13.33 -7.91 15.26
N VAL A 56 12.83 -7.24 14.22
CA VAL A 56 11.41 -6.95 14.07
C VAL A 56 10.63 -8.25 13.85
N ASN A 57 11.06 -9.10 12.91
CA ASN A 57 10.38 -10.36 12.61
C ASN A 57 10.33 -11.29 13.83
N ASP A 58 11.47 -11.47 14.51
CA ASP A 58 11.58 -12.30 15.71
C ASP A 58 10.60 -11.84 16.80
N ALA A 59 10.48 -10.52 17.02
CA ALA A 59 9.55 -9.95 17.99
C ALA A 59 8.08 -10.21 17.65
N ILE A 60 7.72 -10.18 16.36
CA ILE A 60 6.35 -10.47 15.90
C ILE A 60 6.02 -11.97 16.02
N HIS A 61 6.96 -12.81 15.60
CA HIS A 61 6.82 -14.27 15.68
C HIS A 61 6.74 -14.77 17.13
N ALA A 62 7.41 -14.11 18.08
CA ALA A 62 7.40 -14.49 19.50
C ALA A 62 5.99 -14.52 20.14
N TYR A 63 5.02 -13.80 19.58
CA TYR A 63 3.62 -13.87 20.02
C TYR A 63 2.66 -14.52 18.99
N GLY A 64 3.19 -15.03 17.88
CA GLY A 64 2.44 -15.70 16.81
C GLY A 64 1.82 -14.76 15.77
N GLY A 65 2.27 -13.51 15.68
CA GLY A 65 1.91 -12.62 14.57
C GLY A 65 2.64 -13.01 13.28
N ILE A 66 2.23 -12.43 12.15
CA ILE A 66 2.90 -12.61 10.86
C ILE A 66 3.43 -11.28 10.30
N VAL A 67 4.48 -11.34 9.49
CA VAL A 67 5.10 -10.19 8.84
C VAL A 67 4.99 -10.31 7.32
N LEU A 68 4.36 -9.32 6.69
CA LEU A 68 4.40 -9.10 5.25
C LEU A 68 5.40 -7.97 4.93
N HIS A 69 6.23 -8.14 3.90
CA HIS A 69 7.22 -7.13 3.53
C HIS A 69 6.92 -6.48 2.18
N ASP A 70 6.89 -5.15 2.15
CA ASP A 70 6.79 -4.36 0.92
C ASP A 70 8.07 -4.48 0.10
N ILE A 71 7.94 -4.92 -1.15
CA ILE A 71 9.05 -5.07 -2.08
C ILE A 71 8.73 -4.41 -3.42
N ILE A 72 9.78 -3.98 -4.12
CA ILE A 72 9.67 -3.33 -5.44
C ILE A 72 10.38 -4.12 -6.56
N ASN A 73 11.10 -5.18 -6.20
CA ASN A 73 11.82 -6.05 -7.13
C ASN A 73 12.12 -7.42 -6.51
N ASN A 74 12.54 -8.37 -7.35
CA ASN A 74 12.81 -9.75 -6.96
C ASN A 74 14.02 -9.90 -6.01
N PHE A 75 15.01 -9.00 -6.09
CA PHE A 75 16.15 -9.01 -5.17
C PHE A 75 15.71 -8.73 -3.72
N PHE A 76 14.90 -7.69 -3.51
CA PHE A 76 14.36 -7.37 -2.19
C PHE A 76 13.35 -8.39 -1.70
N ALA A 77 12.57 -9.01 -2.60
CA ALA A 77 11.71 -10.16 -2.28
C ALA A 77 12.51 -11.30 -1.62
N ARG A 78 13.59 -11.74 -2.26
CA ARG A 78 14.47 -12.78 -1.68
C ARG A 78 15.06 -12.35 -0.35
N LYS A 79 15.57 -11.12 -0.25
CA LYS A 79 16.15 -10.61 1.00
C LYS A 79 15.16 -10.51 2.15
N ALA A 80 13.90 -10.20 1.87
CA ALA A 80 12.86 -10.15 2.88
C ALA A 80 12.55 -11.55 3.44
N VAL A 81 12.38 -12.54 2.56
CA VAL A 81 12.14 -13.94 2.95
C VAL A 81 13.36 -14.53 3.67
N GLU A 82 14.58 -14.30 3.17
CA GLU A 82 15.83 -14.70 3.83
C GLU A 82 15.95 -14.16 5.26
N LYS A 83 15.34 -13.00 5.54
CA LYS A 83 15.33 -12.37 6.86
C LYS A 83 14.11 -12.70 7.70
N GLY A 84 13.24 -13.59 7.23
CA GLY A 84 12.11 -14.11 8.00
C GLY A 84 10.76 -13.42 7.78
N ALA A 85 10.57 -12.68 6.68
CA ALA A 85 9.21 -12.27 6.31
C ALA A 85 8.37 -13.50 5.92
N ASP A 86 7.14 -13.59 6.44
CA ASP A 86 6.20 -14.68 6.13
C ASP A 86 5.60 -14.53 4.74
N GLY A 87 5.43 -13.28 4.29
CA GLY A 87 4.84 -12.96 3.00
C GLY A 87 5.36 -11.66 2.40
N LEU A 88 4.92 -11.39 1.18
CA LEU A 88 5.41 -10.30 0.35
C LEU A 88 4.24 -9.45 -0.14
N ILE A 89 4.46 -8.14 -0.19
CA ILE A 89 3.59 -7.18 -0.86
C ILE A 89 4.40 -6.60 -2.03
N ALA A 90 4.08 -7.05 -3.24
CA ALA A 90 4.71 -6.58 -4.45
C ALA A 90 4.14 -5.20 -4.83
N VAL A 91 4.86 -4.13 -4.48
CA VAL A 91 4.51 -2.75 -4.78
C VAL A 91 4.99 -2.39 -6.18
N ALA A 92 4.17 -2.73 -7.17
CA ALA A 92 4.46 -2.60 -8.59
C ALA A 92 4.24 -1.16 -9.12
N ALA A 93 4.50 -0.98 -10.41
CA ALA A 93 4.28 0.28 -11.12
C ALA A 93 2.86 0.84 -10.91
N GLY A 94 2.81 2.13 -10.59
CA GLY A 94 1.56 2.86 -10.38
C GLY A 94 0.97 2.76 -8.97
N ALA A 95 1.65 2.14 -8.00
CA ALA A 95 1.31 2.28 -6.59
C ALA A 95 1.52 3.70 -6.08
N GLY A 96 0.72 4.14 -5.09
CA GLY A 96 0.84 5.47 -4.51
C GLY A 96 1.98 5.58 -3.48
N GLY A 97 2.61 6.75 -3.38
CA GLY A 97 3.81 6.89 -2.57
C GLY A 97 4.97 6.08 -3.15
N HIS A 98 5.89 5.60 -2.31
CA HIS A 98 7.04 4.82 -2.76
C HIS A 98 6.60 3.59 -3.55
N ALA A 99 7.01 3.51 -4.81
CA ALA A 99 6.56 2.48 -5.73
C ALA A 99 7.71 1.94 -6.58
N GLY A 100 7.63 0.65 -6.94
CA GLY A 100 8.51 0.08 -7.95
C GLY A 100 8.14 0.57 -9.35
N ILE A 101 9.09 0.50 -10.27
CA ILE A 101 8.85 0.72 -11.72
C ILE A 101 8.54 -0.58 -12.47
N LYS A 102 8.56 -1.72 -11.78
CA LYS A 102 8.37 -3.03 -12.41
C LYS A 102 6.91 -3.24 -12.76
N SER A 103 6.69 -3.79 -13.96
CA SER A 103 5.38 -4.27 -14.39
C SER A 103 4.85 -5.31 -13.39
N PRO A 104 3.55 -5.25 -13.03
CA PRO A 104 2.95 -6.24 -12.13
C PRO A 104 3.06 -7.67 -12.70
N PHE A 105 2.93 -7.83 -14.02
CA PHE A 105 3.06 -9.13 -14.68
C PHE A 105 4.45 -9.75 -14.46
N ALA A 106 5.50 -8.96 -14.71
CA ALA A 106 6.87 -9.43 -14.53
C ALA A 106 7.20 -9.71 -13.06
N LEU A 107 6.85 -8.77 -12.16
CA LEU A 107 7.21 -8.88 -10.75
C LEU A 107 6.55 -10.09 -10.07
N ILE A 108 5.24 -10.30 -10.30
CA ILE A 108 4.53 -11.45 -9.72
C ILE A 108 5.05 -12.76 -10.33
N GLN A 109 5.20 -12.83 -11.65
CA GLN A 109 5.69 -14.04 -12.32
C GLN A 109 7.09 -14.44 -11.83
N GLU A 110 8.02 -13.48 -11.72
CA GLU A 110 9.38 -13.73 -11.24
C GLU A 110 9.43 -14.22 -9.79
N ILE A 111 8.58 -13.67 -8.91
CA ILE A 111 8.50 -14.09 -7.50
C ILE A 111 7.91 -15.50 -7.40
N ARG A 112 6.86 -15.80 -8.15
CA ARG A 112 6.20 -17.11 -8.15
C ARG A 112 7.05 -18.25 -8.71
N GLN A 113 8.18 -17.97 -9.36
CA GLN A 113 9.13 -19.02 -9.74
C GLN A 113 9.81 -19.69 -8.53
N TRP A 114 9.79 -19.08 -7.36
CA TRP A 114 10.53 -19.57 -6.20
C TRP A 114 9.83 -19.37 -4.85
N PHE A 115 8.74 -18.60 -4.79
CA PHE A 115 8.02 -18.28 -3.55
C PHE A 115 6.56 -18.72 -3.60
N ASP A 116 6.23 -19.70 -2.76
CA ASP A 116 4.89 -20.28 -2.62
C ASP A 116 4.10 -19.70 -1.43
N GLY A 117 4.70 -18.76 -0.68
CA GLY A 117 4.04 -18.13 0.46
C GLY A 117 3.06 -17.01 0.07
N PRO A 118 2.45 -16.35 1.07
CA PRO A 118 1.51 -15.24 0.88
C PRO A 118 2.09 -14.11 0.05
N LEU A 119 1.48 -13.80 -1.09
CA LEU A 119 1.89 -12.74 -2.00
C LEU A 119 0.72 -11.81 -2.32
N ALA A 120 0.80 -10.55 -1.90
CA ALA A 120 -0.12 -9.52 -2.33
C ALA A 120 0.46 -8.70 -3.49
N LEU A 121 -0.38 -8.28 -4.44
CA LEU A 121 -0.03 -7.28 -5.44
C LEU A 121 -0.59 -5.92 -5.04
N SER A 122 0.24 -4.88 -5.13
CA SER A 122 -0.17 -3.48 -5.03
C SER A 122 0.27 -2.69 -6.27
N GLY A 123 -0.50 -1.65 -6.60
CA GLY A 123 -0.24 -0.77 -7.74
C GLY A 123 -1.40 -0.71 -8.72
N SER A 124 -1.95 0.50 -8.93
CA SER A 124 -3.04 0.75 -9.89
C SER A 124 -4.32 -0.08 -9.73
N ILE A 125 -4.60 -0.59 -8.52
CA ILE A 125 -5.82 -1.38 -8.24
C ILE A 125 -6.87 -0.49 -7.57
N ALA A 126 -8.05 -0.37 -8.18
CA ALA A 126 -9.19 0.37 -7.62
C ALA A 126 -10.57 -0.25 -7.95
N THR A 127 -10.58 -1.39 -8.65
CA THR A 127 -11.80 -2.10 -9.09
C THR A 127 -11.73 -3.58 -8.75
N GLY A 128 -12.88 -4.24 -8.66
CA GLY A 128 -12.96 -5.69 -8.43
C GLY A 128 -12.37 -6.50 -9.59
N GLY A 129 -12.44 -5.99 -10.82
CA GLY A 129 -11.77 -6.60 -11.96
C GLY A 129 -10.24 -6.58 -11.81
N ALA A 130 -9.66 -5.51 -11.28
CA ALA A 130 -8.23 -5.44 -10.98
C ALA A 130 -7.84 -6.37 -9.82
N VAL A 131 -8.73 -6.60 -8.85
CA VAL A 131 -8.53 -7.64 -7.81
C VAL A 131 -8.44 -9.02 -8.44
N LEU A 132 -9.38 -9.37 -9.34
CA LEU A 132 -9.35 -10.65 -10.05
C LEU A 132 -8.10 -10.78 -10.94
N ALA A 133 -7.72 -9.72 -11.66
CA ALA A 133 -6.52 -9.72 -12.49
C ALA A 133 -5.25 -9.96 -11.67
N SER A 134 -5.19 -9.41 -10.45
CA SER A 134 -4.08 -9.67 -9.50
C SER A 134 -3.95 -11.16 -9.18
N GLN A 135 -5.09 -11.82 -8.93
CA GLN A 135 -5.11 -13.26 -8.67
C GLN A 135 -4.78 -14.09 -9.90
N ALA A 136 -5.28 -13.69 -11.07
CA ALA A 136 -4.97 -14.35 -12.34
C ALA A 136 -3.47 -14.29 -12.68
N MET A 137 -2.75 -13.24 -12.27
CA MET A 137 -1.29 -13.14 -12.41
C MET A 137 -0.52 -14.05 -11.42
N GLY A 138 -1.19 -14.57 -10.39
CA GLY A 138 -0.61 -15.45 -9.38
C GLY A 138 -0.46 -14.84 -7.99
N ALA A 139 -0.88 -13.59 -7.74
CA ALA A 139 -0.96 -13.08 -6.37
C ALA A 139 -2.11 -13.75 -5.59
N ASP A 140 -1.99 -13.87 -4.27
CA ASP A 140 -3.08 -14.35 -3.41
C ASP A 140 -4.09 -13.23 -3.10
N PHE A 141 -3.57 -12.00 -2.96
CA PHE A 141 -4.33 -10.84 -2.52
C PHE A 141 -4.06 -9.61 -3.41
N ALA A 142 -5.03 -8.71 -3.45
CA ALA A 142 -4.83 -7.34 -3.90
C ALA A 142 -4.66 -6.41 -2.69
N TYR A 143 -3.72 -5.46 -2.76
CA TYR A 143 -3.44 -4.48 -1.72
C TYR A 143 -3.68 -3.06 -2.25
N ILE A 144 -4.77 -2.43 -1.77
CA ILE A 144 -5.33 -1.20 -2.33
C ILE A 144 -5.13 -0.04 -1.36
N GLY A 145 -4.49 1.04 -1.84
CA GLY A 145 -4.29 2.28 -1.08
C GLY A 145 -5.22 3.41 -1.56
N SER A 146 -4.88 4.04 -2.69
CA SER A 146 -5.46 5.31 -3.13
C SER A 146 -6.99 5.36 -3.19
N ALA A 147 -7.66 4.28 -3.62
CA ALA A 147 -9.12 4.24 -3.64
C ALA A 147 -9.75 4.40 -2.24
N PHE A 148 -9.11 3.88 -1.19
CA PHE A 148 -9.59 4.01 0.19
C PHE A 148 -9.34 5.40 0.79
N ILE A 149 -8.50 6.24 0.18
CA ILE A 149 -8.30 7.62 0.63
C ILE A 149 -9.57 8.45 0.38
N ALA A 150 -10.26 8.23 -0.74
CA ALA A 150 -11.53 8.85 -1.08
C ALA A 150 -12.72 8.19 -0.34
N THR A 151 -12.54 7.88 0.95
CA THR A 151 -13.62 7.38 1.81
C THR A 151 -13.95 8.34 2.95
N HIS A 152 -15.17 8.28 3.49
CA HIS A 152 -15.56 9.11 4.64
C HIS A 152 -14.69 8.83 5.87
N GLU A 153 -14.31 7.58 6.08
CA GLU A 153 -13.55 7.10 7.23
C GLU A 153 -12.06 7.47 7.15
N ALA A 154 -11.53 7.72 5.95
CA ALA A 154 -10.16 8.17 5.78
C ALA A 154 -9.95 9.56 6.38
N ARG A 155 -8.90 9.71 7.20
CA ARG A 155 -8.51 10.99 7.84
C ARG A 155 -7.65 11.87 6.93
N ALA A 156 -7.98 11.89 5.64
CA ALA A 156 -7.40 12.79 4.64
C ALA A 156 -8.22 14.09 4.55
N SER A 157 -7.60 15.18 4.10
CA SER A 157 -8.33 16.43 3.84
C SER A 157 -9.34 16.24 2.71
N ASP A 158 -10.44 17.00 2.74
CA ASP A 158 -11.45 16.93 1.68
C ASP A 158 -10.87 17.31 0.32
N ALA A 159 -9.93 18.25 0.28
CA ALA A 159 -9.21 18.60 -0.94
C ALA A 159 -8.41 17.42 -1.53
N TYR A 160 -7.80 16.59 -0.67
CA TYR A 160 -7.11 15.39 -1.14
C TYR A 160 -8.11 14.36 -1.67
N LYS A 161 -9.20 14.10 -0.93
CA LYS A 161 -10.25 13.17 -1.39
C LYS A 161 -10.84 13.60 -2.74
N GLN A 162 -11.12 14.90 -2.89
CA GLN A 162 -11.69 15.45 -4.11
C GLN A 162 -10.69 15.39 -5.27
N ALA A 163 -9.40 15.69 -5.04
CA ALA A 163 -8.37 15.57 -6.07
C ALA A 163 -8.19 14.13 -6.60
N ILE A 164 -8.51 13.12 -5.79
CA ILE A 164 -8.56 11.72 -6.25
C ILE A 164 -9.76 11.50 -7.17
N VAL A 165 -10.94 12.00 -6.79
CA VAL A 165 -12.18 11.86 -7.55
C VAL A 165 -12.12 12.58 -8.89
N ASP A 166 -11.52 13.76 -8.93
CA ASP A 166 -11.39 14.58 -10.14
C ASP A 166 -10.22 14.12 -11.04
N GLY A 167 -9.33 13.30 -10.51
CA GLY A 167 -8.06 12.92 -11.14
C GLY A 167 -8.10 11.59 -11.89
N ASN A 168 -7.10 11.40 -12.74
CA ASN A 168 -6.80 10.13 -13.41
C ASN A 168 -5.29 9.85 -13.37
N SER A 169 -4.80 8.90 -14.16
CA SER A 169 -3.37 8.56 -14.21
C SER A 169 -2.46 9.73 -14.62
N ASP A 170 -2.95 10.67 -15.44
CA ASP A 170 -2.17 11.81 -15.94
C ASP A 170 -1.97 12.89 -14.87
N GLU A 171 -2.79 12.86 -13.82
CA GLU A 171 -2.67 13.71 -12.63
C GLU A 171 -1.72 13.13 -11.57
N ILE A 172 -0.98 12.08 -11.92
CA ILE A 172 0.06 11.48 -11.08
C ILE A 172 1.45 11.85 -11.60
N VAL A 173 2.32 12.29 -10.70
CA VAL A 173 3.75 12.53 -10.98
C VAL A 173 4.61 11.55 -10.19
N TYR A 174 5.56 10.92 -10.87
CA TYR A 174 6.57 10.05 -10.27
C TYR A 174 7.84 10.85 -9.99
N SER A 175 8.15 11.09 -8.72
CA SER A 175 9.27 11.96 -8.32
C SER A 175 9.97 11.45 -7.07
N SER A 176 11.28 11.68 -6.97
CA SER A 176 12.05 11.44 -5.74
C SER A 176 12.11 12.67 -4.82
N LEU A 177 11.71 13.84 -5.32
CA LEU A 177 11.94 15.15 -4.69
C LEU A 177 11.50 15.22 -3.23
N PHE A 178 10.36 14.62 -2.90
CA PHE A 178 9.67 14.88 -1.64
C PHE A 178 10.18 14.04 -0.46
N THR A 179 10.73 12.86 -0.74
CA THR A 179 11.13 11.90 0.31
C THR A 179 12.56 11.37 0.13
N GLY A 180 13.23 11.67 -0.99
CA GLY A 180 14.53 11.09 -1.35
C GLY A 180 14.43 9.74 -2.05
N VAL A 181 13.22 9.18 -2.17
CA VAL A 181 12.93 7.93 -2.90
C VAL A 181 11.80 8.22 -3.87
N HIS A 182 11.88 7.63 -5.06
CA HIS A 182 10.81 7.81 -6.02
C HIS A 182 9.47 7.30 -5.49
N GLY A 183 8.44 8.12 -5.66
CA GLY A 183 7.07 7.77 -5.39
C GLY A 183 6.10 8.49 -6.31
N ASN A 184 4.86 8.02 -6.33
CA ASN A 184 3.76 8.62 -7.08
C ASN A 184 2.95 9.57 -6.18
N TYR A 185 2.70 10.77 -6.69
CA TYR A 185 2.01 11.85 -5.99
C TYR A 185 0.99 12.53 -6.89
N LEU A 186 -0.07 13.10 -6.30
CA LEU A 186 -1.03 13.94 -7.03
C LEU A 186 -0.39 15.27 -7.43
N LYS A 187 -0.43 15.59 -8.72
CA LYS A 187 -0.01 16.89 -9.26
C LYS A 187 -0.72 18.06 -8.59
N ALA A 188 -1.98 17.89 -8.18
CA ALA A 188 -2.75 18.91 -7.46
C ALA A 188 -2.02 19.42 -6.19
N SER A 189 -1.46 18.51 -5.38
CA SER A 189 -0.71 18.88 -4.18
C SER A 189 0.62 19.56 -4.48
N VAL A 190 1.28 19.15 -5.57
CA VAL A 190 2.52 19.77 -6.05
C VAL A 190 2.28 21.21 -6.51
N ARG A 191 1.21 21.44 -7.28
CA ARG A 191 0.79 22.78 -7.70
C ARG A 191 0.39 23.65 -6.51
N ALA A 192 -0.28 23.09 -5.51
CA ALA A 192 -0.71 23.81 -4.31
C ALA A 192 0.46 24.41 -3.51
N VAL A 193 1.64 23.78 -3.55
CA VAL A 193 2.88 24.30 -2.92
C VAL A 193 3.73 25.15 -3.88
N GLY A 194 3.21 25.50 -5.05
CA GLY A 194 3.86 26.40 -6.01
C GLY A 194 4.94 25.74 -6.87
N LEU A 195 4.96 24.41 -6.98
CA LEU A 195 5.88 23.67 -7.83
C LEU A 195 5.22 23.27 -9.16
N ASP A 196 6.02 23.17 -10.21
CA ASP A 196 5.61 22.63 -11.51
C ASP A 196 5.75 21.10 -11.51
N PRO A 197 4.64 20.33 -11.51
CA PRO A 197 4.71 18.87 -11.51
C PRO A 197 5.34 18.28 -12.77
N ASP A 198 5.40 19.02 -13.89
CA ASP A 198 5.96 18.53 -15.15
C ASP A 198 7.46 18.87 -15.29
N ASN A 199 8.02 19.60 -14.32
CA ASN A 199 9.43 20.02 -14.31
C ASN A 199 10.03 20.01 -12.89
N LEU A 200 9.87 18.89 -12.18
CA LEU A 200 10.43 18.72 -10.83
C LEU A 200 11.92 18.34 -10.87
N PRO A 201 12.76 18.93 -10.01
CA PRO A 201 14.15 18.49 -9.84
C PRO A 201 14.22 17.08 -9.21
N GLU A 202 15.31 16.36 -9.49
CA GLU A 202 15.62 15.11 -8.81
C GLU A 202 16.24 15.36 -7.42
N SER A 203 15.89 14.52 -6.45
CA SER A 203 16.51 14.54 -5.13
C SER A 203 17.84 13.78 -5.10
N ASP A 204 18.72 14.17 -4.18
CA ASP A 204 19.92 13.42 -3.83
C ASP A 204 19.56 12.29 -2.83
N PRO A 205 19.68 11.00 -3.21
CA PRO A 205 19.28 9.88 -2.36
C PRO A 205 20.05 9.79 -1.02
N SER A 206 21.24 10.39 -0.94
CA SER A 206 22.04 10.41 0.28
C SER A 206 21.45 11.27 1.41
N LYS A 207 20.47 12.11 1.08
CA LYS A 207 19.80 13.05 2.02
C LYS A 207 18.51 12.49 2.64
N MET A 208 18.20 11.20 2.42
CA MET A 208 17.00 10.55 2.92
C MET A 208 16.93 10.49 4.45
N ASN A 209 15.89 11.04 5.06
CA ASN A 209 15.72 11.08 6.52
C ASN A 209 14.25 10.98 6.97
N PHE A 210 13.92 9.89 7.69
CA PHE A 210 12.60 9.63 8.24
C PHE A 210 12.41 10.13 9.69
N GLY A 211 13.44 10.69 10.35
CA GLY A 211 13.38 11.18 11.73
C GLY A 211 12.62 12.52 11.88
N GLY A 212 12.10 12.78 13.08
CA GLY A 212 11.15 13.87 13.38
C GLY A 212 11.70 15.11 14.08
N GLY A 213 13.01 15.23 14.30
CA GLY A 213 13.61 16.23 15.20
C GLY A 213 13.43 17.72 14.85
N GLU A 214 13.45 18.55 15.90
CA GLU A 214 13.43 20.03 15.84
C GLU A 214 14.55 20.56 14.93
N GLY A 215 14.17 21.38 13.94
CA GLY A 215 15.08 21.91 12.92
C GLY A 215 14.84 21.37 11.50
N SER A 216 14.00 20.33 11.33
CA SER A 216 13.51 19.99 9.99
C SER A 216 12.56 21.09 9.50
N LYS A 217 12.88 21.75 8.37
CA LYS A 217 11.96 22.65 7.65
C LYS A 217 10.57 21.99 7.58
N PRO A 218 9.45 22.75 7.58
CA PRO A 218 8.10 22.19 7.37
C PRO A 218 8.18 21.24 6.19
N LYS A 219 8.13 19.93 6.46
CA LYS A 219 8.59 18.99 5.45
C LYS A 219 7.54 18.99 4.36
N ALA A 220 7.91 19.46 3.17
CA ALA A 220 7.02 19.58 2.01
C ALA A 220 6.17 18.31 1.80
N TRP A 221 6.66 17.12 2.15
CA TRP A 221 5.88 15.88 2.08
C TRP A 221 4.58 15.85 2.90
N LYS A 222 4.42 16.63 3.98
CA LYS A 222 3.15 16.68 4.73
C LYS A 222 2.02 17.29 3.90
N GLU A 223 2.37 18.14 2.95
CA GLU A 223 1.45 18.84 2.05
C GLU A 223 1.35 18.14 0.69
N ILE A 224 2.22 17.17 0.41
CA ILE A 224 2.26 16.41 -0.84
C ILE A 224 1.52 15.10 -0.68
N TRP A 225 0.59 14.84 -1.59
CA TRP A 225 -0.37 13.75 -1.49
C TRP A 225 0.08 12.52 -2.28
N GLY A 226 0.56 11.49 -1.59
CA GLY A 226 1.02 10.23 -2.21
C GLY A 226 -0.13 9.37 -2.76
N CYS A 227 -0.22 9.23 -4.08
CA CYS A 227 -1.36 8.64 -4.75
C CYS A 227 -0.94 7.84 -5.99
N GLY A 228 -1.63 6.73 -6.28
CA GLY A 228 -1.31 5.82 -7.38
C GLY A 228 -2.11 6.10 -8.64
N GLN A 229 -1.73 5.46 -9.73
CA GLN A 229 -2.31 5.70 -11.07
C GLN A 229 -3.73 5.11 -11.24
N GLY A 230 -4.17 4.23 -10.34
CA GLY A 230 -5.48 3.57 -10.41
C GLY A 230 -6.68 4.46 -10.09
N ILE A 231 -6.48 5.75 -9.80
CA ILE A 231 -7.56 6.64 -9.31
C ILE A 231 -8.64 6.96 -10.33
N GLY A 232 -8.41 6.74 -11.63
CA GLY A 232 -9.42 6.99 -12.67
C GLY A 232 -10.70 6.16 -12.53
N ALA A 233 -10.74 5.14 -11.65
CA ALA A 233 -11.94 4.36 -11.32
C ALA A 233 -12.64 4.81 -10.01
N VAL A 234 -12.19 5.92 -9.42
CA VAL A 234 -12.75 6.52 -8.20
C VAL A 234 -13.53 7.76 -8.63
N HIS A 235 -14.86 7.69 -8.56
CA HIS A 235 -15.75 8.74 -9.11
C HIS A 235 -16.52 9.51 -8.04
N GLU A 236 -16.37 9.14 -6.77
CA GLU A 236 -17.05 9.77 -5.65
C GLU A 236 -16.29 9.53 -4.34
N VAL A 237 -16.51 10.41 -3.36
CA VAL A 237 -16.16 10.12 -1.97
C VAL A 237 -17.29 9.30 -1.36
N THR A 238 -16.99 8.06 -0.94
CA THR A 238 -18.01 7.11 -0.46
C THR A 238 -17.63 6.50 0.89
N SER A 239 -18.43 5.57 1.44
CA SER A 239 -18.02 4.81 2.62
C SER A 239 -17.06 3.68 2.25
N ALA A 240 -16.13 3.32 3.14
CA ALA A 240 -15.27 2.15 2.95
C ALA A 240 -16.10 0.87 2.73
N ALA A 241 -17.25 0.75 3.41
CA ALA A 241 -18.16 -0.37 3.24
C ALA A 241 -18.77 -0.44 1.82
N ALA A 242 -19.20 0.70 1.27
CA ALA A 242 -19.72 0.77 -0.09
C ALA A 242 -18.63 0.45 -1.14
N LEU A 243 -17.42 0.98 -0.95
CA LEU A 243 -16.28 0.65 -1.80
C LEU A 243 -15.97 -0.84 -1.80
N ILE A 244 -15.92 -1.49 -0.63
CA ILE A 244 -15.71 -2.95 -0.51
C ILE A 244 -16.84 -3.73 -1.20
N ALA A 245 -18.09 -3.32 -1.01
CA ALA A 245 -19.24 -3.96 -1.67
C ALA A 245 -19.15 -3.85 -3.19
N ARG A 246 -18.74 -2.68 -3.72
CA ARG A 246 -18.50 -2.46 -5.14
C ARG A 246 -17.40 -3.38 -5.67
N LEU A 247 -16.25 -3.45 -4.98
CA LEU A 247 -15.14 -4.34 -5.36
C LEU A 247 -15.60 -5.81 -5.44
N LYS A 248 -16.40 -6.28 -4.49
CA LYS A 248 -16.94 -7.65 -4.50
C LYS A 248 -17.86 -7.92 -5.70
N THR A 249 -18.75 -6.97 -6.00
CA THR A 249 -19.66 -7.07 -7.15
C THR A 249 -18.89 -7.08 -8.48
N GLU A 250 -17.99 -6.13 -8.67
CA GLU A 250 -17.16 -6.03 -9.88
C GLU A 250 -16.26 -7.24 -10.08
N TYR A 251 -15.73 -7.81 -8.99
CA TYR A 251 -14.95 -9.05 -9.01
C TYR A 251 -15.78 -10.21 -9.57
N ALA A 252 -17.00 -10.42 -9.04
CA ALA A 252 -17.88 -11.49 -9.48
C ALA A 252 -18.29 -11.31 -10.95
N GLN A 253 -18.57 -10.08 -11.38
CA GLN A 253 -18.85 -9.75 -12.78
C GLN A 253 -17.64 -10.02 -13.68
N ALA A 254 -16.43 -9.65 -13.25
CA ALA A 254 -15.21 -9.92 -14.01
C ALA A 254 -14.97 -11.43 -14.16
N GLN A 255 -15.20 -12.20 -13.10
CA GLN A 255 -15.10 -13.65 -13.12
C GLN A 255 -16.12 -14.27 -14.10
N GLN A 256 -17.37 -13.82 -14.05
CA GLN A 256 -18.41 -14.25 -14.99
C GLN A 256 -18.06 -13.92 -16.45
N ARG A 257 -17.53 -12.72 -16.73
CA ARG A 257 -17.10 -12.35 -18.08
C ARG A 257 -16.00 -13.27 -18.61
N LEU A 258 -15.01 -13.62 -17.78
CA LEU A 258 -13.90 -14.50 -18.18
C LEU A 258 -14.34 -15.96 -18.36
N LEU A 259 -15.18 -16.49 -17.47
CA LEU A 259 -15.62 -17.89 -17.54
C LEU A 259 -16.75 -18.10 -18.56
N GLY A 260 -17.64 -17.13 -18.71
CA GLY A 260 -18.75 -17.19 -19.66
C GLY A 260 -18.30 -17.05 -21.11
N SER A 261 -17.21 -16.32 -21.37
CA SER A 261 -16.61 -16.26 -22.72
C SER A 261 -15.91 -17.56 -23.12
N ALA A 262 -15.44 -18.36 -22.16
CA ALA A 262 -14.84 -19.68 -22.42
C ALA A 262 -15.87 -20.78 -22.75
N GLN A 263 -17.17 -20.57 -22.50
CA GLN A 263 -18.24 -21.52 -22.85
C GLN A 263 -18.90 -21.23 -24.21
N ALA A 264 -18.64 -20.07 -24.79
CA ALA A 264 -19.19 -19.65 -26.09
C ALA A 264 -18.19 -19.80 -27.26
N ALA A 265 -16.99 -20.32 -26.99
CA ALA A 265 -15.92 -20.60 -27.94
C ALA A 265 -15.66 -22.11 -28.02
#